data_AF-A0A9D7L9U6-F1
#
_entry.id   AF-A0A9D7L9U6-F1
#
_cell.length_a   1.000
_cell.length_b   1.000
_cell.length_c   1.000
_cell.angle_alpha   90.00
_cell.angle_beta   90.00
_cell.angle_gamma   90.00
#
_symmetry.space_group_name_H-M   'P 1'
#
loop_
_entity.id
_entity.type
_entity.pdbx_description
1 polymer ?
#
loop_
_entity_poly.entity_id
_entity_poly.type
_entity_poly.pdbx_seq_one_letter_code
_entity_poly.pdbx_strand_id
1 'polypeptide(L)' 'LAGSLAAKKTVPPSSGTFPTDGPLFALLLAGVIVIVAALTYFPALTLGPVLEHLLFTAGRTL' A
#
# COMPACT_ATOMS: atom_id res chain seq x y z
N LEU A 1 8.14 4.61 -18.56
CA LEU A 1 8.99 4.24 -17.40
C LEU A 1 10.23 3.45 -17.82
N ALA A 2 10.10 2.26 -18.43
CA ALA A 2 11.26 1.44 -18.77
C ALA A 2 12.31 2.15 -19.64
N GLY A 3 11.92 2.80 -20.74
CA GLY A 3 12.88 3.52 -21.63
C GLY A 3 13.61 4.68 -20.95
N SER A 4 12.92 5.47 -20.13
CA SER A 4 13.53 6.59 -19.38
C SER A 4 14.47 6.10 -18.27
N LEU A 5 14.23 4.92 -17.71
CA LEU A 5 15.10 4.30 -16.70
C LEU A 5 16.30 3.59 -17.35
N ALA A 6 16.11 2.95 -18.50
CA ALA A 6 17.17 2.25 -19.23
C ALA A 6 18.29 3.19 -19.70
N ALA A 7 17.96 4.45 -20.00
CA ALA A 7 18.94 5.47 -20.34
C ALA A 7 19.74 6.00 -19.12
N LYS A 8 19.33 5.69 -17.89
CA LYS A 8 19.96 6.21 -16.66
C LYS A 8 21.12 5.32 -16.25
N LYS A 9 22.30 5.90 -16.03
CA LYS A 9 23.47 5.16 -15.52
C LYS A 9 23.23 4.68 -14.09
N THR A 10 23.54 3.41 -13.83
CA THR A 10 23.56 2.84 -12.48
C THR A 10 24.72 3.45 -11.68
N VAL A 11 24.43 3.90 -10.47
CA VAL A 11 25.41 4.51 -9.55
C VAL A 11 25.80 3.47 -8.50
N PRO A 12 27.09 3.31 -8.15
CA PRO A 12 27.51 2.44 -7.07
C PRO A 12 26.88 2.84 -5.73
N PRO A 13 26.58 1.88 -4.84
CA PRO A 13 26.03 2.17 -3.53
C PRO A 13 27.00 2.99 -2.67
N SER A 14 26.44 3.92 -1.90
CA SER A 14 27.13 4.79 -0.94
C SER A 14 26.54 4.63 0.45
N SER A 15 27.12 5.29 1.47
CA SER A 15 26.62 5.27 2.85
C SER A 15 25.18 5.75 3.01
N GLY A 16 24.66 6.56 2.08
CA GLY A 16 23.27 7.00 2.06
C GLY A 16 22.33 6.10 1.26
N THR A 17 22.81 5.00 0.68
CA THR A 17 21.98 4.10 -0.13
C THR A 17 21.12 3.22 0.77
N PHE A 18 19.81 3.36 0.65
CA PHE A 18 18.87 2.55 1.43
C PHE A 18 18.79 1.12 0.87
N PRO A 19 19.01 0.06 1.68
CA PRO A 19 18.86 -1.33 1.24
C PRO A 19 17.41 -1.66 0.89
N THR A 20 17.14 -2.18 -0.30
CA THR A 20 15.77 -2.48 -0.79
C THR A 20 15.46 -3.98 -0.90
N ASP A 21 16.36 -4.83 -0.42
CA ASP A 21 16.26 -6.30 -0.47
C ASP A 21 15.96 -6.93 0.90
N GLY A 22 15.96 -6.13 1.97
CA GLY A 22 15.75 -6.59 3.33
C GLY A 22 14.32 -6.45 3.86
N PRO A 23 14.04 -7.04 5.04
CA PRO A 23 12.71 -7.00 5.67
C PRO A 23 12.25 -5.57 5.99
N LEU A 24 13.18 -4.65 6.27
CA LEU A 24 12.85 -3.26 6.56
C LEU A 24 12.18 -2.57 5.36
N PHE A 25 12.73 -2.73 4.15
CA PHE A 25 12.10 -2.17 2.95
C PHE A 25 10.75 -2.82 2.67
N ALA A 26 10.64 -4.13 2.84
CA ALA A 26 9.37 -4.85 2.64
C ALA A 26 8.27 -4.32 3.57
N LEU A 27 8.58 -4.10 4.85
CA LEU A 27 7.64 -3.52 5.82
C LEU A 27 7.29 -2.08 5.49
N LEU A 28 8.29 -1.25 5.13
CA LEU A 28 8.05 0.13 4.70
C LEU A 28 7.12 0.17 3.48
N LEU A 29 7.41 -0.65 2.46
CA LEU A 29 6.61 -0.73 1.24
C LEU A 29 5.18 -1.20 1.53
N ALA A 30 5.03 -2.26 2.33
CA ALA A 30 3.72 -2.74 2.76
C ALA A 30 2.94 -1.66 3.53
N GLY A 31 3.60 -0.92 4.42
CA GLY A 31 3.00 0.19 5.15
C GLY A 31 2.49 1.29 4.23
N VAL A 32 3.30 1.71 3.25
CA VAL A 32 2.87 2.69 2.23
C VAL A 32 1.67 2.18 1.45
N ILE A 33 1.70 0.92 1.00
CA ILE A 33 0.58 0.31 0.26
C ILE A 33 -0.70 0.33 1.12
N VAL A 34 -0.61 -0.09 2.39
CA VAL A 34 -1.77 -0.10 3.30
C VAL A 34 -2.31 1.30 3.51
N ILE A 35 -1.45 2.30 3.75
CA ILE A 35 -1.88 3.68 3.96
C ILE A 35 -2.58 4.23 2.70
N VAL A 36 -1.95 4.07 1.54
CA VAL A 36 -2.51 4.57 0.28
C VAL A 36 -3.82 3.87 -0.05
N ALA A 37 -3.89 2.54 0.07
CA ALA A 37 -5.11 1.78 -0.17
C ALA A 37 -6.21 2.16 0.84
N ALA A 38 -5.88 2.25 2.13
CA ALA A 38 -6.82 2.65 3.16
C ALA A 38 -7.39 4.03 2.85
N LEU A 39 -6.57 5.06 2.60
CA LEU A 39 -7.05 6.41 2.33
C LEU A 39 -7.82 6.52 1.01
N THR A 40 -7.41 5.80 -0.03
CA THR A 40 -8.05 5.85 -1.36
C THR A 40 -9.43 5.19 -1.35
N TYR A 41 -9.54 4.04 -0.69
CA TYR A 41 -10.76 3.21 -0.72
C TYR A 41 -11.58 3.31 0.57
N PHE A 42 -11.17 4.13 1.53
CA PHE A 42 -11.86 4.29 2.80
C PHE A 42 -13.38 4.49 2.63
N PRO A 43 -13.87 5.42 1.78
CA PRO A 43 -15.30 5.68 1.69
C PRO A 43 -16.08 4.50 1.10
N ALA A 44 -15.48 3.79 0.14
CA ALA A 44 -16.12 2.62 -0.48
C ALA A 44 -16.14 1.41 0.47
N LEU A 45 -15.04 1.20 1.21
CA LEU A 45 -14.94 0.12 2.20
C LEU A 45 -15.90 0.34 3.37
N THR A 46 -16.07 1.58 3.83
CA THR A 46 -16.98 1.90 4.92
C THR A 46 -18.45 1.71 4.54
N LEU A 47 -18.84 2.12 3.34
CA LEU A 47 -20.23 2.06 2.87
C LEU A 47 -20.66 0.70 2.30
N GLY A 48 -19.71 -0.12 1.85
CA GLY A 48 -20.00 -1.48 1.40
C GLY A 48 -19.76 -2.50 2.51
N PRO A 49 -18.62 -3.20 2.51
CA PRO A 49 -18.40 -4.38 3.33
C PRO A 49 -18.41 -4.09 4.84
N VAL A 50 -17.89 -2.94 5.28
CA VAL A 50 -17.90 -2.61 6.72
C VAL A 50 -19.32 -2.37 7.20
N LEU A 51 -20.12 -1.59 6.46
CA LEU A 51 -21.52 -1.33 6.81
C LEU A 51 -22.34 -2.63 6.81
N GLU A 52 -22.19 -3.46 5.78
CA GLU A 52 -22.86 -4.76 5.69
C GLU A 52 -22.53 -5.66 6.88
N HIS A 53 -21.25 -5.73 7.27
CA HIS A 53 -20.83 -6.52 8.43
C HIS A 53 -21.46 -6.03 9.75
N LEU A 54 -21.56 -4.71 9.93
CA LEU A 54 -22.22 -4.11 11.10
C LEU A 54 -23.72 -4.40 11.14
N LEU A 55 -24.41 -4.32 9.98
CA LEU A 55 -25.84 -4.60 9.86
C LEU A 55 -26.16 -6.08 10.09
N PHE A 56 -25.34 -6.98 9.52
CA PHE A 56 -25.43 -8.41 9.77
C PHE A 56 -25.27 -8.73 11.27
N THR A 57 -24.27 -8.13 11.93
CA THR A 57 -24.05 -8.29 13.37
C THR A 57 -25.22 -7.73 14.20
N ALA A 58 -25.89 -6.68 13.72
CA ALA A 58 -27.06 -6.09 14.35
C ALA A 58 -28.39 -6.83 14.06
N GLY A 59 -28.34 -7.96 13.34
CA GLY A 59 -29.53 -8.76 13.00
C GLY A 59 -30.49 -8.08 12.00
N ARG A 60 -30.02 -7.04 11.29
CA ARG A 60 -30.80 -6.33 10.25
C ARG A 60 -30.19 -6.67 8.89
N THR A 61 -30.63 -7.78 8.30
CA THR A 61 -30.33 -8.10 6.91
C THR A 61 -31.34 -7.36 6.01
N LEU A 62 -30.86 -6.64 5.00
CA LEU A 62 -31.71 -6.15 3.91
C LEU A 62 -32.21 -7.33 3.06
#